data_AF-M5WLA3-F1
#
_entry.id   AF-M5WLA3-F1
#
_cell.length_a   1.000
_cell.length_b   1.000
_cell.length_c   1.000
_cell.angle_alpha   90.00
_cell.angle_beta   90.00
_cell.angle_gamma   90.00
#
_symmetry.space_group_name_H-M   'P 1'
#
loop_
_entity.id
_entity.type
_entity.pdbx_description
1 polymer ?
#
loop_
_entity_poly.entity_id
_entity_poly.type
_entity_poly.pdbx_seq_one_letter_code
_entity_poly.pdbx_strand_id
1 'polypeptide(L)'
;MGYEKQSFDRSGPSHLTSIDWQNPQHQRSVAACLVQGVYVVERDRQEEREGPQALAPPWWEFFHSKLLRKLVDDDGSSIFGAIYEFNSPVEGKPRFVIAFRGTLLKKSTILRDLDLNVQVLRNQLHRTSCFEIAMQAVWNMVDAAGDSNVWLAGHSLGSAMAMLAGKTMASNGISLKSFLFNPPFPSAPIERMIEDKRVKHGLRIAGSVSTAVLYIATKAKQQPQERSHSEENPFTTLSAWFPSLFVNPADDICSEYIGYFEHRKKMQDIGAEAIERIATQHSIVDLLMRATGNQPAPEPILHLIPSANLTVNLTPSRGFKEAHGIHQWWRDDLQLQSEVHEYR
;
A
#
# COMPACT_ATOMS: atom_id res chain seq x y z
N MET A 1 -22.93 -0.04 -16.28
CA MET A 1 -21.56 0.40 -15.89
C MET A 1 -20.94 -0.35 -14.71
N GLY A 2 -21.69 -0.98 -13.78
CA GLY A 2 -21.09 -1.74 -12.67
C GLY A 2 -20.69 -3.18 -13.02
N TYR A 3 -21.42 -3.82 -13.94
CA TYR A 3 -21.24 -5.21 -14.36
C TYR A 3 -20.03 -5.42 -15.28
N GLU A 4 -19.77 -4.51 -16.23
CA GLU A 4 -18.65 -4.63 -17.18
C GLU A 4 -17.30 -4.72 -16.49
N LYS A 5 -17.09 -3.95 -15.41
CA LYS A 5 -15.84 -3.99 -14.61
C LYS A 5 -15.67 -5.28 -13.79
N GLN A 6 -16.73 -6.08 -13.64
CA GLN A 6 -16.69 -7.35 -12.90
C GLN A 6 -16.44 -8.53 -13.83
N SER A 7 -16.89 -8.44 -15.08
CA SER A 7 -16.67 -9.48 -16.08
C SER A 7 -15.22 -9.46 -16.54
N PHE A 8 -14.53 -10.59 -16.33
CA PHE A 8 -13.17 -10.79 -16.80
C PHE A 8 -13.08 -10.70 -18.34
N ASP A 9 -14.02 -11.30 -19.07
CA ASP A 9 -13.99 -11.27 -20.54
C ASP A 9 -14.08 -9.86 -21.14
N ARG A 10 -14.66 -8.91 -20.39
CA ARG A 10 -14.81 -7.52 -20.82
C ARG A 10 -13.73 -6.58 -20.31
N SER A 11 -13.22 -6.83 -19.09
CA SER A 11 -12.33 -5.90 -18.39
C SER A 11 -10.98 -6.50 -18.01
N GLY A 12 -10.80 -7.81 -18.14
CA GLY A 12 -9.55 -8.50 -17.88
C GLY A 12 -8.49 -8.22 -18.95
N PRO A 13 -7.22 -8.58 -18.68
CA PRO A 13 -6.11 -8.32 -19.58
C PRO A 13 -6.08 -9.32 -20.75
N SER A 14 -6.95 -9.15 -21.73
CA SER A 14 -7.05 -10.05 -22.90
C SER A 14 -5.79 -10.09 -23.77
N HIS A 15 -4.91 -9.10 -23.66
CA HIS A 15 -3.62 -9.06 -24.34
C HIS A 15 -2.57 -10.02 -23.75
N LEU A 16 -2.75 -10.49 -22.50
CA LEU A 16 -1.82 -11.41 -21.85
C LEU A 16 -2.08 -12.86 -22.29
N THR A 17 -1.45 -13.30 -23.38
CA THR A 17 -1.61 -14.67 -23.88
C THR A 17 -0.77 -15.70 -23.12
N SER A 18 0.32 -15.27 -22.49
CA SER A 18 1.16 -16.09 -21.61
C SER A 18 1.80 -15.23 -20.53
N ILE A 19 2.08 -15.83 -19.37
CA ILE A 19 2.65 -15.12 -18.22
C ILE A 19 4.13 -15.43 -18.11
N ASP A 20 4.95 -14.45 -18.49
CA ASP A 20 6.35 -14.39 -18.05
C ASP A 20 6.42 -13.96 -16.58
N TRP A 21 6.79 -14.89 -15.71
CA TRP A 21 6.90 -14.69 -14.26
C TRP A 21 8.12 -13.89 -13.84
N GLN A 22 9.03 -13.55 -14.75
CA GLN A 22 10.16 -12.65 -14.49
C GLN A 22 9.86 -11.21 -14.92
N ASN A 23 8.85 -11.02 -15.77
CA ASN A 23 8.45 -9.71 -16.28
C ASN A 23 7.66 -8.91 -15.22
N PRO A 24 8.18 -7.75 -14.75
CA PRO A 24 7.49 -6.95 -13.72
C PRO A 24 6.10 -6.44 -14.14
N GLN A 25 5.88 -6.16 -15.43
CA GLN A 25 4.58 -5.74 -15.94
C GLN A 25 3.55 -6.86 -15.86
N HIS A 26 3.95 -8.10 -16.15
CA HIS A 26 3.08 -9.26 -16.01
C HIS A 26 2.77 -9.53 -14.53
N GLN A 27 3.79 -9.53 -13.66
CA GLN A 27 3.61 -9.71 -12.22
C GLN A 27 2.64 -8.67 -11.63
N ARG A 28 2.79 -7.39 -12.02
CA ARG A 28 1.86 -6.31 -11.64
C ARG A 28 0.43 -6.63 -12.09
N SER A 29 0.26 -7.03 -13.35
CA SER A 29 -1.06 -7.33 -13.92
C SER A 29 -1.72 -8.50 -13.21
N VAL A 30 -0.99 -9.59 -12.94
CA VAL A 30 -1.45 -10.73 -12.15
C VAL A 30 -1.90 -10.28 -10.77
N ALA A 31 -1.05 -9.56 -10.03
CA ALA A 31 -1.37 -9.08 -8.68
C ALA A 31 -2.62 -8.19 -8.66
N ALA A 32 -2.73 -7.26 -9.62
CA ALA A 32 -3.89 -6.37 -9.73
C ALA A 32 -5.18 -7.14 -10.08
N CYS A 33 -5.12 -8.13 -10.98
CA CYS A 33 -6.25 -8.99 -11.31
C CYS A 33 -6.71 -9.86 -10.12
N LEU A 34 -5.78 -10.40 -9.34
CA LEU A 34 -6.12 -11.17 -8.14
C LEU A 34 -6.80 -10.30 -7.06
N VAL A 35 -6.35 -9.04 -6.91
CA VAL A 35 -7.03 -8.06 -6.04
C VAL A 35 -8.42 -7.72 -6.58
N GLN A 36 -8.58 -7.56 -7.90
CA GLN A 36 -9.90 -7.40 -8.51
C GLN A 36 -10.79 -8.63 -8.30
N GLY A 37 -10.23 -9.84 -8.33
CA GLY A 37 -10.92 -11.07 -7.97
C GLY A 37 -11.57 -10.97 -6.58
N VAL A 38 -10.89 -10.41 -5.58
CA VAL A 38 -11.46 -10.20 -4.23
C VAL A 38 -12.66 -9.25 -4.25
N TYR A 39 -12.58 -8.16 -5.04
CA TYR A 39 -13.72 -7.27 -5.23
C TYR A 39 -14.92 -7.98 -5.84
N VAL A 40 -14.70 -8.86 -6.82
CA VAL A 40 -15.78 -9.60 -7.49
C VAL A 40 -16.32 -10.71 -6.59
N VAL A 41 -15.49 -11.40 -5.80
CA VAL A 41 -15.93 -12.38 -4.79
C VAL A 41 -16.90 -11.74 -3.79
N GLU A 42 -16.58 -10.56 -3.27
CA GLU A 42 -17.49 -9.87 -2.34
C GLU A 42 -18.78 -9.39 -3.03
N ARG A 43 -18.72 -8.99 -4.30
CA ARG A 43 -19.93 -8.64 -5.05
C ARG A 43 -20.80 -9.86 -5.37
N ASP A 44 -20.18 -10.97 -5.73
CA ASP A 44 -20.89 -12.24 -5.92
C ASP A 44 -21.61 -12.64 -4.64
N ARG A 45 -21.00 -12.46 -3.47
CA ARG A 45 -21.67 -12.65 -2.17
C ARG A 45 -22.84 -11.67 -1.95
N GLN A 46 -22.65 -10.38 -2.24
CA GLN A 46 -23.70 -9.35 -2.05
C GLN A 46 -24.89 -9.50 -3.01
N GLU A 47 -24.65 -10.04 -4.21
CA GLU A 47 -25.66 -10.26 -5.24
C GLU A 47 -26.12 -11.73 -5.31
N GLU A 48 -25.73 -12.57 -4.33
CA GLU A 48 -26.09 -14.00 -4.24
C GLU A 48 -25.76 -14.79 -5.53
N ARG A 49 -24.66 -14.44 -6.19
CA ARG A 49 -24.17 -15.13 -7.38
C ARG A 49 -23.31 -16.32 -7.00
N GLU A 50 -23.82 -17.52 -7.27
CA GLU A 50 -23.13 -18.78 -6.98
C GLU A 50 -22.94 -19.66 -8.22
N GLY A 51 -21.97 -20.57 -8.15
CA GLY A 51 -21.71 -21.55 -9.20
C GLY A 51 -21.52 -20.91 -10.58
N PRO A 52 -22.27 -21.33 -11.61
CA PRO A 52 -22.15 -20.78 -12.97
C PRO A 52 -22.47 -19.27 -13.09
N GLN A 53 -23.13 -18.67 -12.10
CA GLN A 53 -23.44 -17.23 -12.10
C GLN A 53 -22.32 -16.38 -11.48
N ALA A 54 -21.37 -17.00 -10.79
CA ALA A 54 -20.25 -16.29 -10.17
C ALA A 54 -19.33 -15.69 -11.24
N LEU A 55 -19.00 -14.40 -11.09
CA LEU A 55 -18.13 -13.67 -12.01
C LEU A 55 -16.67 -13.67 -11.55
N ALA A 56 -16.42 -14.04 -10.30
CA ALA A 56 -15.10 -13.99 -9.71
C ALA A 56 -14.10 -15.03 -10.27
N PRO A 57 -14.47 -16.31 -10.53
CA PRO A 57 -13.49 -17.36 -10.87
C PRO A 57 -12.52 -17.06 -12.00
N PRO A 58 -12.96 -16.47 -13.14
CA PRO A 58 -12.06 -16.12 -14.24
C PRO A 58 -10.88 -15.22 -13.84
N TRP A 59 -11.01 -14.40 -12.78
CA TRP A 59 -9.94 -13.47 -12.34
C TRP A 59 -8.68 -14.16 -11.81
N TRP A 60 -8.76 -15.43 -11.40
CA TRP A 60 -7.62 -16.21 -10.92
C TRP A 60 -7.36 -17.47 -11.77
N GLU A 61 -8.41 -18.06 -12.35
CA GLU A 61 -8.30 -19.24 -13.22
C GLU A 61 -7.51 -18.96 -14.50
N PHE A 62 -7.65 -17.75 -15.06
CA PHE A 62 -6.88 -17.32 -16.22
C PHE A 62 -5.36 -17.42 -16.01
N PHE A 63 -4.91 -17.22 -14.77
CA PHE A 63 -3.49 -17.31 -14.40
C PHE A 63 -3.08 -18.69 -13.89
N HIS A 64 -3.93 -19.71 -14.06
CA HIS A 64 -3.74 -21.08 -13.56
C HIS A 64 -3.53 -21.14 -12.04
N SER A 65 -4.28 -20.32 -11.31
CA SER A 65 -4.37 -20.38 -9.86
C SER A 65 -5.75 -20.84 -9.41
N LYS A 66 -5.89 -21.15 -8.13
CA LYS A 66 -7.16 -21.48 -7.49
C LYS A 66 -7.36 -20.64 -6.24
N LEU A 67 -8.62 -20.32 -5.93
CA LEU A 67 -8.99 -19.71 -4.66
C LEU A 67 -8.88 -20.75 -3.53
N LEU A 68 -7.92 -20.57 -2.63
CA LEU A 68 -7.68 -21.47 -1.49
C LEU A 68 -8.60 -21.13 -0.31
N ARG A 69 -8.66 -19.84 0.06
CA ARG A 69 -9.42 -19.37 1.22
C ARG A 69 -9.90 -17.94 1.03
N LYS A 70 -11.13 -17.66 1.45
CA LYS A 70 -11.67 -16.30 1.60
C LYS A 70 -11.34 -15.79 3.01
N LEU A 71 -10.92 -14.53 3.13
CA LEU A 71 -10.73 -13.85 4.41
C LEU A 71 -11.96 -12.98 4.67
N VAL A 72 -12.67 -13.28 5.74
CA VAL A 72 -13.97 -12.69 6.10
C VAL A 72 -13.79 -11.97 7.43
N ASP A 73 -14.42 -10.80 7.58
CA ASP A 73 -14.45 -10.08 8.86
C ASP A 73 -15.24 -10.87 9.91
N ASP A 74 -14.92 -10.67 11.19
CA ASP A 74 -15.51 -11.38 12.33
C ASP A 74 -17.00 -11.07 12.53
N ASP A 75 -17.51 -9.98 11.94
CA ASP A 75 -18.95 -9.72 11.83
C ASP A 75 -19.67 -10.69 10.87
N GLY A 76 -18.90 -11.60 10.24
CA GLY A 76 -19.35 -12.66 9.35
C GLY A 76 -19.86 -12.17 8.00
N SER A 77 -19.80 -10.87 7.74
CA SER A 77 -20.57 -10.26 6.66
C SER A 77 -19.73 -9.87 5.46
N SER A 78 -18.45 -9.52 5.60
CA SER A 78 -17.70 -8.95 4.47
C SER A 78 -16.40 -9.67 4.16
N ILE A 79 -16.24 -10.11 2.91
CA ILE A 79 -15.00 -10.69 2.40
C ILE A 79 -14.04 -9.55 2.09
N PHE A 80 -12.95 -9.42 2.83
CA PHE A 80 -11.98 -8.33 2.67
C PHE A 80 -10.69 -8.78 1.96
N GLY A 81 -10.44 -10.10 1.93
CA GLY A 81 -9.25 -10.67 1.30
C GLY A 81 -9.46 -12.08 0.78
N ALA A 82 -8.46 -12.58 0.08
CA ALA A 82 -8.42 -13.95 -0.42
C ALA A 82 -6.98 -14.46 -0.50
N ILE A 83 -6.83 -15.77 -0.36
CA ILE A 83 -5.58 -16.49 -0.60
C ILE A 83 -5.75 -17.29 -1.87
N TYR A 84 -4.87 -17.07 -2.84
CA TYR A 84 -4.79 -17.84 -4.07
C TYR A 84 -3.57 -18.76 -4.03
N GLU A 85 -3.73 -19.98 -4.52
CA GLU A 85 -2.66 -20.97 -4.65
C GLU A 85 -2.36 -21.21 -6.14
N PHE A 86 -1.07 -21.19 -6.47
CA PHE A 86 -0.55 -21.53 -7.79
C PHE A 86 0.11 -22.90 -7.77
N ASN A 87 -0.02 -23.64 -8.88
CA ASN A 87 0.66 -24.91 -9.08
C ASN A 87 2.17 -24.69 -9.30
N SER A 88 2.99 -25.58 -8.73
CA SER A 88 4.46 -25.72 -8.86
C SER A 88 5.28 -24.41 -8.94
N PRO A 89 6.14 -24.11 -7.96
CA PRO A 89 6.97 -22.92 -8.00
C PRO A 89 7.98 -23.03 -9.15
N VAL A 90 7.89 -22.10 -10.09
CA VAL A 90 8.95 -21.75 -11.04
C VAL A 90 9.56 -20.45 -10.57
N GLU A 91 10.80 -20.16 -10.92
CA GLU A 91 11.48 -18.94 -10.49
C GLU A 91 10.63 -17.70 -10.82
N GLY A 92 10.41 -16.83 -9.82
CA GLY A 92 9.57 -15.64 -9.94
C GLY A 92 8.06 -15.88 -9.81
N LYS A 93 7.56 -17.12 -9.80
CA LYS A 93 6.16 -17.46 -9.58
C LYS A 93 5.90 -17.77 -8.10
N PRO A 94 4.93 -17.11 -7.43
CA PRO A 94 4.60 -17.43 -6.05
C PRO A 94 3.88 -18.77 -5.95
N ARG A 95 3.96 -19.43 -4.80
CA ARG A 95 3.01 -20.49 -4.44
C ARG A 95 1.71 -19.90 -3.92
N PHE A 96 1.79 -18.86 -3.10
CA PHE A 96 0.63 -18.19 -2.51
C PHE A 96 0.61 -16.70 -2.81
N VAL A 97 -0.56 -16.18 -3.13
CA VAL A 97 -0.81 -14.73 -3.18
C VAL A 97 -1.93 -14.40 -2.21
N ILE A 98 -1.64 -13.52 -1.25
CA ILE A 98 -2.62 -13.00 -0.31
C ILE A 98 -3.02 -11.61 -0.80
N ALA A 99 -4.27 -11.49 -1.26
CA ALA A 99 -4.80 -10.28 -1.87
C ALA A 99 -5.86 -9.64 -0.98
N PHE A 100 -5.81 -8.31 -0.85
CA PHE A 100 -6.75 -7.53 -0.04
C PHE A 100 -7.45 -6.46 -0.90
N ARG A 101 -8.78 -6.40 -0.83
CA ARG A 101 -9.54 -5.34 -1.51
C ARG A 101 -9.61 -4.08 -0.66
N GLY A 102 -9.87 -2.96 -1.31
CA GLY A 102 -10.32 -1.74 -0.64
C GLY A 102 -11.83 -1.71 -0.41
N THR A 103 -12.33 -0.57 0.04
CA THR A 103 -13.76 -0.34 0.30
C THR A 103 -14.60 -0.44 -0.98
N LEU A 104 -15.77 -1.09 -0.89
CA LEU A 104 -16.78 -1.09 -1.94
C LEU A 104 -17.60 0.20 -1.88
N LEU A 105 -17.20 1.21 -2.66
CA LEU A 105 -17.82 2.53 -2.60
C LEU A 105 -19.06 2.63 -3.51
N LYS A 106 -20.17 3.16 -2.98
CA LYS A 106 -21.36 3.55 -3.77
C LYS A 106 -21.10 4.89 -4.49
N LYS A 107 -21.69 5.08 -5.67
CA LYS A 107 -21.26 6.06 -6.69
C LYS A 107 -21.22 7.54 -6.28
N SER A 108 -21.96 7.98 -5.25
CA SER A 108 -22.19 9.40 -4.93
C SER A 108 -21.35 9.96 -3.77
N THR A 109 -20.66 9.14 -2.98
CA THR A 109 -19.96 9.56 -1.75
C THR A 109 -18.49 9.12 -1.67
N ILE A 110 -17.95 8.56 -2.76
CA ILE A 110 -16.64 7.88 -2.87
C ILE A 110 -15.49 8.60 -2.17
N LEU A 111 -15.26 9.89 -2.42
CA LEU A 111 -14.11 10.61 -1.86
C LEU A 111 -14.23 10.84 -0.35
N ARG A 112 -15.41 11.25 0.13
CA ARG A 112 -15.65 11.51 1.55
C ARG A 112 -15.67 10.22 2.35
N ASP A 113 -16.32 9.18 1.84
CA ASP A 113 -16.37 7.88 2.51
C ASP A 113 -15.00 7.23 2.55
N LEU A 114 -14.19 7.37 1.50
CA LEU A 114 -12.84 6.82 1.49
C LEU A 114 -11.91 7.62 2.41
N ASP A 115 -11.97 8.95 2.40
CA ASP A 115 -11.20 9.80 3.32
C ASP A 115 -11.57 9.52 4.79
N LEU A 116 -12.87 9.44 5.12
CA LEU A 116 -13.34 9.06 6.45
C LEU A 116 -12.87 7.65 6.84
N ASN A 117 -13.00 6.68 5.95
CA ASN A 117 -12.53 5.32 6.21
C ASN A 117 -11.01 5.28 6.39
N VAL A 118 -10.24 6.04 5.62
CA VAL A 118 -8.78 6.15 5.75
C VAL A 118 -8.37 6.80 7.07
N GLN A 119 -9.08 7.85 7.51
CA GLN A 119 -8.83 8.51 8.80
C GLN A 119 -9.14 7.56 9.98
N VAL A 120 -10.23 6.80 9.91
CA VAL A 120 -10.55 5.77 10.90
C VAL A 120 -9.51 4.63 10.86
N LEU A 121 -9.07 4.22 9.68
CA LEU A 121 -8.04 3.21 9.48
C LEU A 121 -6.69 3.64 10.06
N ARG A 122 -6.31 4.90 9.83
CA ARG A 122 -5.08 5.51 10.35
C ARG A 122 -4.98 5.33 11.86
N ASN A 123 -6.09 5.47 12.57
CA ASN A 123 -6.12 5.42 14.03
C ASN A 123 -6.28 3.98 14.57
N GLN A 124 -6.74 3.01 13.77
CA GLN A 124 -7.20 1.72 14.31
C GLN A 124 -6.89 0.45 13.49
N LEU A 125 -6.25 0.50 12.30
CA LEU A 125 -6.11 -0.69 11.43
C LEU A 125 -5.46 -1.88 12.13
N HIS A 126 -4.36 -1.62 12.83
CA HIS A 126 -3.57 -2.60 13.56
C HIS A 126 -4.35 -3.24 14.73
N ARG A 127 -5.51 -2.68 15.09
CA ARG A 127 -6.39 -3.15 16.17
C ARG A 127 -7.70 -3.74 15.66
N THR A 128 -7.81 -3.97 14.34
CA THR A 128 -9.00 -4.59 13.75
C THR A 128 -8.87 -6.11 13.71
N SER A 129 -9.98 -6.81 13.94
CA SER A 129 -10.15 -8.25 13.67
C SER A 129 -9.63 -8.64 12.29
N CYS A 130 -9.98 -7.86 11.26
CA CYS A 130 -9.52 -8.05 9.89
C CYS A 130 -8.00 -8.09 9.78
N PHE A 131 -7.28 -7.22 10.49
CA PHE A 131 -5.82 -7.21 10.46
C PHE A 131 -5.23 -8.42 11.19
N GLU A 132 -5.81 -8.84 12.31
CA GLU A 132 -5.39 -10.07 13.00
C GLU A 132 -5.57 -11.31 12.12
N ILE A 133 -6.72 -11.45 11.46
CA ILE A 133 -7.02 -12.52 10.49
C ILE A 133 -6.03 -12.46 9.32
N ALA A 134 -5.76 -11.27 8.79
CA ALA A 134 -4.80 -11.07 7.71
C ALA A 134 -3.40 -11.52 8.13
N MET A 135 -2.91 -11.09 9.30
CA MET A 135 -1.59 -11.46 9.80
C MET A 135 -1.49 -12.96 10.04
N GLN A 136 -2.52 -13.57 10.62
CA GLN A 136 -2.53 -15.02 10.83
C GLN A 136 -2.49 -15.78 9.50
N ALA A 137 -3.20 -15.29 8.48
CA ALA A 137 -3.10 -15.84 7.13
C ALA A 137 -1.68 -15.68 6.54
N VAL A 138 -1.04 -14.53 6.70
CA VAL A 138 0.32 -14.27 6.23
C VAL A 138 1.32 -15.22 6.87
N TRP A 139 1.35 -15.31 8.20
CA TRP A 139 2.23 -16.22 8.92
C TRP A 139 2.05 -17.67 8.47
N ASN A 140 0.80 -18.15 8.42
CA ASN A 140 0.50 -19.52 8.00
C ASN A 140 1.01 -19.84 6.58
N MET A 141 0.90 -18.91 5.64
CA MET A 141 1.36 -19.14 4.26
C MET A 141 2.88 -19.10 4.15
N VAL A 142 3.53 -18.21 4.90
CA VAL A 142 5.00 -18.14 4.96
C VAL A 142 5.57 -19.39 5.61
N ASP A 143 4.99 -19.86 6.72
CA ASP A 143 5.41 -21.10 7.38
C ASP A 143 5.24 -22.33 6.47
N ALA A 144 4.19 -22.33 5.64
CA ALA A 144 3.88 -23.46 4.75
C ALA A 144 4.72 -23.51 3.45
N ALA A 145 5.24 -22.37 2.98
CA ALA A 145 5.88 -22.29 1.65
C ALA A 145 7.24 -21.58 1.63
N GLY A 146 7.66 -20.94 2.70
CA GLY A 146 8.78 -20.00 2.70
C GLY A 146 8.39 -18.63 2.16
N ASP A 147 9.12 -17.61 2.61
CA ASP A 147 8.90 -16.19 2.31
C ASP A 147 8.99 -15.85 0.81
N SER A 148 9.95 -16.42 0.09
CA SER A 148 10.15 -16.22 -1.35
C SER A 148 8.98 -16.70 -2.22
N ASN A 149 8.09 -17.53 -1.67
CA ASN A 149 6.95 -18.12 -2.37
C ASN A 149 5.61 -17.44 -2.02
N VAL A 150 5.62 -16.38 -1.21
CA VAL A 150 4.41 -15.66 -0.78
C VAL A 150 4.44 -14.21 -1.27
N TRP A 151 3.37 -13.80 -1.95
CA TRP A 151 3.16 -12.40 -2.31
C TRP A 151 2.05 -11.78 -1.48
N LEU A 152 2.22 -10.49 -1.15
CA LEU A 152 1.16 -9.63 -0.67
C LEU A 152 0.69 -8.72 -1.81
N ALA A 153 -0.62 -8.56 -1.97
CA ALA A 153 -1.18 -7.61 -2.91
C ALA A 153 -2.37 -6.88 -2.27
N GLY A 154 -2.51 -5.59 -2.55
CA GLY A 154 -3.66 -4.86 -2.05
C GLY A 154 -3.95 -3.59 -2.83
N HIS A 155 -5.20 -3.17 -2.81
CA HIS A 155 -5.65 -1.93 -3.45
C HIS A 155 -6.33 -1.00 -2.45
N SER A 156 -6.04 0.30 -2.51
CA SER A 156 -6.67 1.32 -1.66
C SER A 156 -6.51 0.93 -0.18
N LEU A 157 -7.62 0.79 0.58
CA LEU A 157 -7.59 0.27 1.95
C LEU A 157 -6.87 -1.09 2.10
N GLY A 158 -7.10 -2.00 1.16
CA GLY A 158 -6.43 -3.30 1.14
C GLY A 158 -4.92 -3.17 0.89
N SER A 159 -4.49 -2.11 0.18
CA SER A 159 -3.06 -1.82 0.02
C SER A 159 -2.44 -1.34 1.33
N ALA A 160 -3.17 -0.58 2.16
CA ALA A 160 -2.69 -0.22 3.49
C ALA A 160 -2.57 -1.45 4.40
N MET A 161 -3.50 -2.41 4.29
CA MET A 161 -3.43 -3.69 5.00
C MET A 161 -2.22 -4.53 4.55
N ALA A 162 -2.01 -4.67 3.24
CA ALA A 162 -0.84 -5.34 2.68
C ALA A 162 0.48 -4.66 3.10
N MET A 163 0.50 -3.33 3.11
CA MET A 163 1.66 -2.55 3.54
C MET A 163 1.97 -2.78 5.02
N LEU A 164 0.97 -2.75 5.89
CA LEU A 164 1.14 -2.96 7.32
C LEU A 164 1.59 -4.40 7.62
N ALA A 165 1.01 -5.38 6.93
CA ALA A 165 1.45 -6.78 7.03
C ALA A 165 2.90 -6.93 6.57
N GLY A 166 3.25 -6.37 5.41
CA GLY A 166 4.62 -6.40 4.88
C GLY A 166 5.63 -5.75 5.82
N LYS A 167 5.30 -4.59 6.41
CA LYS A 167 6.12 -3.96 7.46
C LYS A 167 6.31 -4.88 8.66
N THR A 168 5.23 -5.50 9.13
CA THR A 168 5.28 -6.40 10.30
C THR A 168 6.21 -7.58 10.02
N MET A 169 6.12 -8.18 8.83
CA MET A 169 7.01 -9.28 8.41
C MET A 169 8.46 -8.80 8.26
N ALA A 170 8.69 -7.64 7.64
CA ALA A 170 10.02 -7.08 7.43
C ALA A 170 10.71 -6.73 8.76
N SER A 171 9.97 -6.21 9.74
CA SER A 171 10.47 -6.00 11.10
C SER A 171 10.89 -7.30 11.80
N ASN A 172 10.38 -8.45 11.36
CA ASN A 172 10.79 -9.78 11.82
C ASN A 172 11.83 -10.44 10.89
N GLY A 173 12.48 -9.65 10.01
CA GLY A 173 13.51 -10.12 9.09
C GLY A 173 13.00 -10.79 7.81
N ILE A 174 11.69 -10.76 7.54
CA ILE A 174 11.07 -11.44 6.40
C ILE A 174 10.59 -10.42 5.36
N SER A 175 11.29 -10.31 4.24
CA SER A 175 10.98 -9.33 3.18
C SER A 175 10.06 -9.93 2.11
N LEU A 176 8.74 -9.84 2.33
CA LEU A 176 7.77 -10.35 1.36
C LEU A 176 7.61 -9.46 0.13
N LYS A 177 7.56 -10.08 -1.05
CA LYS A 177 7.24 -9.37 -2.29
C LYS A 177 5.83 -8.82 -2.21
N SER A 178 5.70 -7.51 -2.33
CA SER A 178 4.47 -6.78 -2.07
C SER A 178 4.08 -5.89 -3.24
N PHE A 179 2.80 -5.93 -3.64
CA PHE A 179 2.21 -5.10 -4.68
C PHE A 179 1.17 -4.18 -4.06
N LEU A 180 1.51 -2.90 -3.93
CA LEU A 180 0.74 -1.90 -3.22
C LEU A 180 0.10 -0.93 -4.21
N PHE A 181 -1.18 -1.12 -4.52
CA PHE A 181 -1.90 -0.33 -5.52
C PHE A 181 -2.69 0.80 -4.89
N ASN A 182 -2.35 2.04 -5.24
CA ASN A 182 -3.02 3.26 -4.78
C ASN A 182 -3.27 3.29 -3.25
N PRO A 183 -2.26 2.98 -2.41
CA PRO A 183 -2.45 3.06 -0.96
C PRO A 183 -2.78 4.49 -0.53
N PRO A 184 -3.59 4.67 0.51
CA PRO A 184 -3.82 5.98 1.07
C PRO A 184 -2.55 6.60 1.66
N PHE A 185 -2.39 7.90 1.45
CA PHE A 185 -1.41 8.76 2.08
C PHE A 185 -2.14 9.82 2.92
N PRO A 186 -2.24 9.67 4.25
CA PRO A 186 -3.06 10.50 5.12
C PRO A 186 -2.37 11.83 5.49
N SER A 187 -1.99 12.62 4.49
CA SER A 187 -1.45 13.97 4.67
C SER A 187 -2.22 14.99 3.83
N ALA A 188 -2.05 16.29 4.16
CA ALA A 188 -2.58 17.35 3.32
C ALA A 188 -2.07 17.17 1.88
N PRO A 189 -2.93 17.26 0.85
CA PRO A 189 -2.56 16.93 -0.52
C PRO A 189 -1.73 18.06 -1.15
N ILE A 190 -0.50 18.24 -0.68
CA ILE A 190 0.45 19.26 -1.16
C ILE A 190 0.70 19.06 -2.66
N GLU A 191 0.75 17.81 -3.11
CA GLU A 191 0.94 17.47 -4.51
C GLU A 191 -0.17 18.02 -5.42
N ARG A 192 -1.41 18.13 -4.90
CA ARG A 192 -2.57 18.70 -5.60
C ARG A 192 -2.72 20.20 -5.40
N MET A 193 -2.52 20.69 -4.18
CA MET A 193 -2.88 22.07 -3.79
C MET A 193 -1.95 23.13 -4.36
N ILE A 194 -0.73 22.75 -4.70
CA ILE A 194 0.29 23.66 -5.22
C ILE A 194 0.61 23.18 -6.62
N GLU A 195 0.64 24.04 -7.64
CA GLU A 195 1.07 23.63 -8.99
C GLU A 195 2.59 23.82 -9.15
N ASP A 196 3.12 24.89 -8.56
CA ASP A 196 4.53 25.26 -8.66
C ASP A 196 5.43 24.28 -7.90
N LYS A 197 6.25 23.53 -8.65
CA LYS A 197 7.22 22.56 -8.12
C LYS A 197 8.24 23.18 -7.16
N ARG A 198 8.67 24.42 -7.37
CA ARG A 198 9.62 25.13 -6.48
C ARG A 198 8.96 25.45 -5.15
N VAL A 199 7.70 25.90 -5.17
CA VAL A 199 6.94 26.20 -3.96
C VAL A 199 6.64 24.92 -3.16
N LYS A 200 6.19 23.84 -3.83
CA LYS A 200 6.02 22.51 -3.21
C LYS A 200 7.27 22.10 -2.44
N HIS A 201 8.40 22.19 -3.12
CA HIS A 201 9.65 21.73 -2.58
C HIS A 201 10.16 22.62 -1.43
N GLY A 202 10.04 23.94 -1.57
CA GLY A 202 10.38 24.89 -0.51
C GLY A 202 9.57 24.62 0.76
N LEU A 203 8.27 24.34 0.62
CA LEU A 203 7.40 24.00 1.75
C LEU A 203 7.81 22.69 2.42
N ARG A 204 8.10 21.63 1.65
CA ARG A 204 8.53 20.34 2.22
C ARG A 204 9.90 20.42 2.91
N ILE A 205 10.86 21.18 2.37
CA ILE A 205 12.14 21.45 3.06
C ILE A 205 11.89 22.19 4.37
N ALA A 206 11.15 23.29 4.33
CA ALA A 206 10.90 24.12 5.52
C ALA A 206 10.21 23.30 6.62
N GLY A 207 9.25 22.45 6.25
CA GLY A 207 8.60 21.51 7.16
C GLY A 207 9.61 20.53 7.78
N SER A 208 10.47 19.91 6.97
CA SER A 208 11.47 18.94 7.43
C SER A 208 12.48 19.56 8.40
N VAL A 209 13.00 20.74 8.07
CA VAL A 209 13.92 21.49 8.96
C VAL A 209 13.24 21.82 10.28
N SER A 210 11.98 22.29 10.23
CA SER A 210 11.21 22.61 11.44
C SER A 210 11.02 21.38 12.33
N THR A 211 10.66 20.23 11.75
CA THR A 211 10.54 18.96 12.48
C THR A 211 11.86 18.57 13.15
N ALA A 212 12.96 18.63 12.41
CA ALA A 212 14.28 18.23 12.94
C ALA A 212 14.75 19.14 14.08
N VAL A 213 14.58 20.46 13.93
CA VAL A 213 14.90 21.43 14.99
C VAL A 213 14.06 21.17 16.24
N LEU A 214 12.75 20.91 16.07
CA LEU A 214 11.87 20.62 17.19
C LEU A 214 12.25 19.31 17.88
N TYR A 215 12.61 18.26 17.13
CA TYR A 215 13.09 16.99 17.67
C TYR A 215 14.36 17.16 18.51
N ILE A 216 15.35 17.92 18.01
CA ILE A 216 16.59 18.18 18.74
C ILE A 216 16.29 18.93 20.05
N ALA A 217 15.40 19.93 19.99
CA ALA A 217 15.00 20.71 21.15
C ALA A 217 14.24 19.89 22.20
N THR A 218 13.38 18.96 21.79
CA THR A 218 12.67 18.06 22.72
C THR A 218 13.62 17.04 23.35
N LYS A 219 14.53 16.43 22.56
CA LYS A 219 15.58 15.53 23.09
C LYS A 219 16.52 16.23 24.09
N ALA A 220 16.87 17.48 23.85
CA ALA A 220 17.70 18.26 24.76
C ALA A 220 17.04 18.50 26.13
N LYS A 221 15.71 18.50 26.19
CA LYS A 221 14.92 18.65 27.43
C LYS A 221 14.66 17.33 28.17
N GLN A 222 14.96 16.17 27.58
CA GLN A 222 14.78 14.85 28.20
C GLN A 222 15.92 14.52 29.18
N GLN A 223 15.57 13.86 30.30
CA GLN A 223 16.52 13.49 31.35
C GLN A 223 17.52 12.40 30.87
N PRO A 224 18.74 12.35 31.43
CA PRO A 224 19.79 11.41 30.99
C PRO A 224 19.43 9.92 31.08
N GLN A 225 18.50 9.53 31.95
CA GLN A 225 18.11 8.13 32.18
C GLN A 225 17.29 7.50 31.05
N GLU A 226 16.66 8.29 30.17
CA GLU A 226 15.92 7.79 28.99
C GLU A 226 16.81 7.71 27.73
N ARG A 227 18.09 8.10 27.80
CA ARG A 227 18.99 8.14 26.64
C ARG A 227 19.58 6.77 26.25
N SER A 228 19.36 5.73 27.05
CA SER A 228 20.05 4.42 26.93
C SER A 228 19.28 3.35 26.16
N HIS A 229 18.02 3.57 25.77
CA HIS A 229 17.37 2.69 24.79
C HIS A 229 17.77 3.16 23.39
N SER A 230 18.76 2.49 22.80
CA SER A 230 18.92 2.49 21.35
C SER A 230 17.71 1.79 20.75
N GLU A 231 16.59 2.51 20.63
CA GLU A 231 15.51 2.08 19.77
C GLU A 231 16.11 1.94 18.37
N GLU A 232 16.29 0.69 17.92
CA GLU A 232 16.68 0.43 16.54
C GLU A 232 15.73 1.18 15.63
N ASN A 233 16.31 1.97 14.72
CA ASN A 233 15.53 2.85 13.88
C ASN A 233 14.57 2.01 13.01
N PRO A 234 13.24 2.14 13.13
CA PRO A 234 12.30 1.32 12.39
C PRO A 234 12.52 1.38 10.87
N PHE A 235 13.02 2.51 10.35
CA PHE A 235 13.35 2.64 8.92
C PHE A 235 14.59 1.85 8.53
N THR A 236 15.57 1.71 9.43
CA THR A 236 16.74 0.86 9.19
C THR A 236 16.34 -0.61 9.15
N THR A 237 15.50 -1.08 10.08
CA THR A 237 14.98 -2.46 10.07
C THR A 237 14.16 -2.75 8.81
N LEU A 238 13.37 -1.77 8.35
CA LEU A 238 12.52 -1.90 7.17
C LEU A 238 13.26 -1.61 5.85
N SER A 239 14.51 -1.14 5.87
CA SER A 239 15.22 -0.65 4.68
C SER A 239 15.44 -1.72 3.60
N ALA A 240 15.60 -2.98 4.03
CA ALA A 240 15.78 -4.13 3.16
C ALA A 240 14.48 -4.58 2.45
N TRP A 241 13.32 -4.10 2.89
CA TRP A 241 12.04 -4.42 2.28
C TRP A 241 11.70 -3.43 1.16
N PHE A 242 11.61 -3.95 -0.07
CA PHE A 242 11.33 -3.16 -1.28
C PHE A 242 9.97 -3.53 -1.90
N PRO A 243 8.85 -3.01 -1.36
CA PRO A 243 7.55 -3.20 -1.98
C PRO A 243 7.48 -2.48 -3.34
N SER A 244 6.72 -3.06 -4.27
CA SER A 244 6.30 -2.38 -5.50
C SER A 244 5.11 -1.48 -5.18
N LEU A 245 5.32 -0.17 -5.29
CA LEU A 245 4.33 0.84 -4.96
C LEU A 245 3.81 1.48 -6.25
N PHE A 246 2.51 1.34 -6.50
CA PHE A 246 1.85 1.82 -7.71
C PHE A 246 0.94 2.99 -7.38
N VAL A 247 1.17 4.15 -8.00
CA VAL A 247 0.43 5.39 -7.72
C VAL A 247 0.06 6.14 -8.99
N ASN A 248 -0.99 6.96 -8.92
CA ASN A 248 -1.42 7.80 -10.02
C ASN A 248 -1.43 9.29 -9.58
N PRO A 249 -0.82 10.21 -10.34
CA PRO A 249 -0.83 11.64 -10.00
C PRO A 249 -2.24 12.25 -9.93
N ALA A 250 -3.20 11.71 -10.68
CA ALA A 250 -4.60 12.14 -10.67
C ALA A 250 -5.44 11.45 -9.57
N ASP A 251 -4.80 10.66 -8.71
CA ASP A 251 -5.40 10.05 -7.53
C ASP A 251 -4.97 10.80 -6.27
N ASP A 252 -5.87 11.67 -5.79
CA ASP A 252 -5.64 12.51 -4.60
C ASP A 252 -5.37 11.72 -3.31
N ILE A 253 -5.64 10.42 -3.30
CA ILE A 253 -5.47 9.57 -2.13
C ILE A 253 -4.04 9.03 -2.03
N CYS A 254 -3.37 8.78 -3.16
CA CYS A 254 -2.04 8.18 -3.18
C CYS A 254 -0.96 9.07 -3.81
N SER A 255 -1.32 10.14 -4.53
CA SER A 255 -0.38 11.01 -5.25
C SER A 255 0.71 11.61 -4.36
N GLU A 256 0.45 11.83 -3.07
CA GLU A 256 1.45 12.38 -2.13
C GLU A 256 2.66 11.44 -1.93
N TYR A 257 2.56 10.14 -2.24
CA TYR A 257 3.73 9.25 -2.26
C TYR A 257 4.78 9.70 -3.29
N ILE A 258 4.36 10.23 -4.44
CA ILE A 258 5.29 10.76 -5.46
C ILE A 258 6.13 11.86 -4.83
N GLY A 259 5.43 12.80 -4.21
CA GLY A 259 6.04 13.94 -3.57
C GLY A 259 6.90 13.60 -2.35
N TYR A 260 6.48 12.60 -1.57
CA TYR A 260 7.24 12.05 -0.46
C TYR A 260 8.61 11.54 -0.94
N PHE A 261 8.64 10.67 -1.95
CA PHE A 261 9.89 10.10 -2.44
C PHE A 261 10.78 11.11 -3.19
N GLU A 262 10.18 12.00 -4.00
CA GLU A 262 10.92 13.09 -4.65
C GLU A 262 11.58 14.03 -3.63
N HIS A 263 10.87 14.35 -2.55
CA HIS A 263 11.41 15.19 -1.48
C HIS A 263 12.62 14.54 -0.82
N ARG A 264 12.55 13.24 -0.53
CA ARG A 264 13.65 12.49 0.10
C ARG A 264 14.89 12.46 -0.78
N LYS A 265 14.72 12.14 -2.06
CA LYS A 265 15.82 12.17 -3.04
C LYS A 265 16.47 13.55 -3.09
N LYS A 266 15.67 14.62 -3.12
CA LYS A 266 16.22 15.97 -3.18
C LYS A 266 16.91 16.40 -1.89
N MET A 267 16.42 15.97 -0.72
CA MET A 267 17.12 16.19 0.55
C MET A 267 18.48 15.50 0.58
N GLN A 268 18.61 14.33 -0.05
CA GLN A 268 19.89 13.66 -0.26
C GLN A 268 20.79 14.47 -1.21
N ASP A 269 20.26 14.93 -2.36
CA ASP A 269 21.02 15.70 -3.35
C ASP A 269 21.63 16.99 -2.79
N ILE A 270 20.97 17.63 -1.81
CA ILE A 270 21.47 18.86 -1.15
C ILE A 270 22.28 18.59 0.12
N GLY A 271 22.59 17.32 0.43
CA GLY A 271 23.37 16.93 1.62
C GLY A 271 22.61 17.07 2.95
N ALA A 272 21.29 17.15 2.92
CA ALA A 272 20.42 17.29 4.10
C ALA A 272 19.76 15.97 4.53
N GLU A 273 20.35 14.82 4.18
CA GLU A 273 19.83 13.48 4.47
C GLU A 273 19.56 13.25 5.96
N ALA A 274 20.45 13.71 6.85
CA ALA A 274 20.24 13.58 8.30
C ALA A 274 18.98 14.31 8.79
N ILE A 275 18.64 15.47 8.20
CA ILE A 275 17.44 16.24 8.52
C ILE A 275 16.20 15.50 8.04
N GLU A 276 16.25 14.95 6.82
CA GLU A 276 15.17 14.17 6.25
C GLU A 276 14.87 12.91 7.06
N ARG A 277 15.90 12.17 7.48
CA ARG A 277 15.75 10.96 8.31
C ARG A 277 15.00 11.25 9.61
N ILE A 278 15.32 12.37 10.27
CA ILE A 278 14.60 12.82 11.47
C ILE A 278 13.17 13.22 11.12
N ALA A 279 12.99 14.04 10.07
CA ALA A 279 11.69 14.59 9.71
C ALA A 279 10.67 13.52 9.27
N THR A 280 11.11 12.49 8.56
CA THR A 280 10.27 11.40 8.08
C THR A 280 9.81 10.45 9.21
N GLN A 281 10.55 10.43 10.33
CA GLN A 281 10.27 9.56 11.48
C GLN A 281 9.42 10.24 12.54
N HIS A 282 9.26 11.56 12.46
CA HIS A 282 8.58 12.35 13.48
C HIS A 282 7.55 13.29 12.86
N SER A 283 6.36 13.34 13.45
CA SER A 283 5.38 14.37 13.11
C SER A 283 5.63 15.63 13.93
N ILE A 284 5.53 16.81 13.32
CA ILE A 284 5.58 18.10 14.03
C ILE A 284 4.52 18.13 15.15
N VAL A 285 3.33 17.59 14.87
CA VAL A 285 2.22 17.54 15.85
C VAL A 285 2.60 16.65 17.03
N ASP A 286 3.17 15.47 16.79
CA ASP A 286 3.62 14.56 17.84
C ASP A 286 4.70 15.22 18.71
N LEU A 287 5.70 15.85 18.07
CA LEU A 287 6.77 16.55 18.79
C LEU A 287 6.26 17.74 19.62
N LEU A 288 5.28 18.50 19.12
CA LEU A 288 4.65 19.59 19.88
C LEU A 288 3.88 19.07 21.09
N MET A 289 3.16 17.95 20.95
CA MET A 289 2.43 17.32 22.05
C MET A 289 3.38 16.78 23.13
N ARG A 290 4.50 16.15 22.72
CA ARG A 290 5.57 15.75 23.65
C ARG A 290 6.16 16.95 24.38
N ALA A 291 6.35 18.08 23.69
CA ALA A 291 6.87 19.31 24.29
C ALA A 291 5.92 19.95 25.31
N THR A 292 4.60 19.71 25.19
CA THR A 292 3.58 20.21 26.12
C THR A 292 3.21 19.22 27.23
N GLY A 293 3.87 18.05 27.29
CA GLY A 293 3.66 17.04 28.34
C GLY A 293 2.46 16.11 28.12
N ASN A 294 1.76 16.22 26.99
CA ASN A 294 0.70 15.30 26.61
C ASN A 294 1.30 14.10 25.88
N GLN A 295 1.24 12.92 26.50
CA GLN A 295 1.79 11.67 25.98
C GLN A 295 0.65 10.72 25.55
N PRO A 296 0.04 10.88 24.36
CA PRO A 296 -0.67 9.77 23.74
C PRO A 296 0.35 8.68 23.37
N ALA A 297 -0.06 7.41 23.41
CA ALA A 297 0.78 6.30 22.97
C ALA A 297 1.26 6.54 21.53
N PRO A 298 2.54 6.28 21.20
CA PRO A 298 3.07 6.49 19.86
C PRO A 298 2.31 5.60 18.87
N GLU A 299 1.48 6.21 18.03
CA GLU A 299 0.84 5.51 16.92
C GLU A 299 1.87 5.29 15.80
N PRO A 300 2.04 4.06 15.30
CA PRO A 300 3.02 3.80 14.26
C PRO A 300 2.64 4.59 12.99
N ILE A 301 3.63 5.19 12.32
CA ILE A 301 3.40 5.87 11.04
C ILE A 301 3.12 4.81 9.97
N LEU A 302 1.86 4.40 9.85
CA LEU A 302 1.44 3.23 9.06
C LEU A 302 1.70 3.38 7.55
N HIS A 303 1.79 4.60 7.02
CA HIS A 303 1.85 4.88 5.59
C HIS A 303 3.27 5.15 5.05
N LEU A 304 4.22 5.56 5.89
CA LEU A 304 5.57 5.88 5.41
C LEU A 304 6.44 4.62 5.32
N ILE A 305 7.10 4.40 4.19
CA ILE A 305 8.03 3.28 3.98
C ILE A 305 9.42 3.81 3.61
N PRO A 306 10.50 3.20 4.12
CA PRO A 306 11.87 3.65 3.86
C PRO A 306 12.29 3.46 2.41
N SER A 307 11.93 2.33 1.82
CA SER A 307 12.35 1.92 0.48
C SER A 307 11.15 1.46 -0.33
N ALA A 308 11.17 1.66 -1.65
CA ALA A 308 10.13 1.18 -2.57
C ALA A 308 10.62 1.17 -4.02
N ASN A 309 10.04 0.29 -4.84
CA ASN A 309 10.03 0.47 -6.29
C ASN A 309 8.75 1.24 -6.66
N LEU A 310 8.87 2.55 -6.80
CA LEU A 310 7.77 3.45 -7.09
C LEU A 310 7.47 3.42 -8.60
N THR A 311 6.25 3.06 -8.96
CA THR A 311 5.74 3.11 -10.33
C THR A 311 4.60 4.11 -10.41
N VAL A 312 4.80 5.17 -11.18
CA VAL A 312 3.83 6.23 -11.42
C VAL A 312 3.14 5.98 -12.76
N ASN A 313 1.80 5.96 -12.75
CA ASN A 313 1.01 5.88 -13.97
C ASN A 313 0.75 7.27 -14.54
N LEU A 314 1.41 7.58 -15.65
CA LEU A 314 1.30 8.85 -16.37
C LEU A 314 0.22 8.82 -17.47
N THR A 315 -0.44 7.68 -17.68
CA THR A 315 -1.55 7.59 -18.65
C THR A 315 -2.67 8.56 -18.25
N PRO A 316 -3.15 9.41 -19.18
CA PRO A 316 -4.25 10.33 -18.91
C PRO A 316 -5.49 9.61 -18.38
N SER A 317 -6.03 10.10 -17.27
CA SER A 317 -7.27 9.59 -16.68
C SER A 317 -8.39 10.60 -16.85
N ARG A 318 -9.64 10.13 -17.03
CA ARG A 318 -10.83 10.99 -17.15
C ARG A 318 -11.29 11.57 -15.81
N GLY A 319 -10.61 11.19 -14.72
CA GLY A 319 -10.84 11.72 -13.38
C GLY A 319 -10.49 10.72 -12.28
N PHE A 320 -10.67 11.15 -11.04
CA PHE A 320 -10.29 10.42 -9.82
C PHE A 320 -10.72 8.94 -9.80
N LYS A 321 -11.96 8.61 -10.22
CA LYS A 321 -12.44 7.21 -10.17
C LYS A 321 -11.66 6.27 -11.09
N GLU A 322 -11.16 6.79 -12.19
CA GLU A 322 -10.30 6.04 -13.12
C GLU A 322 -8.88 5.97 -12.56
N ALA A 323 -8.34 7.11 -12.14
CA ALA A 323 -7.01 7.24 -11.54
C ALA A 323 -6.82 6.46 -10.24
N HIS A 324 -7.88 6.25 -9.45
CA HIS A 324 -7.83 5.46 -8.23
C HIS A 324 -8.14 3.99 -8.49
N GLY A 325 -8.87 3.63 -9.54
CA GLY A 325 -9.39 2.27 -9.68
C GLY A 325 -8.32 1.24 -10.07
N ILE A 326 -8.37 0.06 -9.45
CA ILE A 326 -7.43 -1.05 -9.69
C ILE A 326 -7.29 -1.47 -11.18
N HIS A 327 -8.37 -1.32 -11.96
CA HIS A 327 -8.42 -1.63 -13.39
C HIS A 327 -7.42 -0.92 -14.31
N GLN A 328 -6.82 0.18 -13.86
CA GLN A 328 -5.77 0.81 -14.66
C GLN A 328 -4.49 -0.04 -14.71
N TRP A 329 -4.27 -0.96 -13.75
CA TRP A 329 -2.95 -1.56 -13.52
C TRP A 329 -2.62 -2.78 -14.38
N TRP A 330 -3.58 -3.26 -15.17
CA TRP A 330 -3.45 -4.39 -16.10
C TRP A 330 -3.77 -4.01 -17.55
N ARG A 331 -3.74 -2.71 -17.92
CA ARG A 331 -3.87 -2.26 -19.31
C ARG A 331 -2.54 -2.43 -20.06
N ASP A 332 -2.64 -2.56 -21.38
CA ASP A 332 -1.50 -2.65 -22.31
C ASP A 332 -0.93 -1.28 -22.68
N ASP A 333 -1.76 -0.25 -22.74
CA ASP A 333 -1.43 1.10 -23.17
C ASP A 333 -0.92 2.03 -22.04
N LEU A 334 -0.21 1.46 -21.06
CA LEU A 334 0.24 2.21 -19.88
C LEU A 334 1.56 2.95 -20.10
N GLN A 335 1.55 4.24 -19.80
CA GLN A 335 2.75 5.06 -19.69
C GLN A 335 3.21 5.05 -18.24
N LEU A 336 4.12 4.13 -17.92
CA LEU A 336 4.60 3.93 -16.56
C LEU A 336 6.03 4.45 -16.42
N GLN A 337 6.25 5.22 -15.36
CA GLN A 337 7.59 5.61 -14.92
C GLN A 337 7.91 4.85 -13.62
N SER A 338 8.97 4.04 -13.63
CA SER A 338 9.41 3.29 -12.45
C SER A 338 10.75 3.82 -11.95
N GLU A 339 10.86 4.06 -10.65
CA GLU A 339 12.07 4.52 -9.97
C GLU A 339 12.27 3.76 -8.65
N VAL A 340 13.51 3.37 -8.37
CA VAL A 340 13.88 2.71 -7.11
C VAL A 340 14.28 3.78 -6.11
N HIS A 341 13.58 3.82 -4.97
CA HIS A 341 13.95 4.63 -3.81
C HIS A 341 14.48 3.71 -2.72
N GLU A 342 15.72 3.93 -2.31
CA GLU A 342 16.44 3.15 -1.31
C GLU A 342 16.75 4.03 -0.10
N TYR A 343 16.43 3.56 1.10
CA TYR A 343 16.93 4.15 2.34
C TYR A 343 18.35 3.66 2.59
N ARG A 344 19.30 4.60 2.75
CA ARG A 344 20.73 4.33 2.96
C ARG A 344 21.19 4.63 4.38
#